data_AF-A0A961K8L3-F1
#
_entry.id   AF-A0A961K8L3-F1
#
_cell.length_a   1.000
_cell.length_b   1.000
_cell.length_c   1.000
_cell.angle_alpha   90.00
_cell.angle_beta   90.00
_cell.angle_gamma   90.00
#
_symmetry.space_group_name_H-M   'P 1'
#
loop_
_entity.id
_entity.type
_entity.pdbx_description
1 polymer ?
#
loop_
_entity_poly.entity_id
_entity_poly.type
_entity_poly.pdbx_seq_one_letter_code
_entity_poly.pdbx_strand_id
1 'polypeptide(L)'
;MAIISGRLERLSGRRMLYVPVCLGLGVGSYFALPIEPTMLAWVLTGLAAVGLAGAGARLSRGRYAGLGLPLFGLALVATGLVAGGIRSASVAAPVLDFRYYGPVEGRVVKIDRSASDATRLTLDRIRLDRVTPAQLPERVRVSLHGDQPFVRPVPGDRLAM
;
A
#
# COMPACT_ATOMS: atom_id res chain seq x y z
N MET A 1 -12.07 -27.47 -25.94
CA MET A 1 -10.79 -27.27 -25.22
C MET A 1 -9.59 -27.04 -26.15
N ALA A 2 -9.34 -27.88 -27.16
CA ALA A 2 -8.19 -27.72 -28.07
C ALA A 2 -8.18 -26.41 -28.90
N ILE A 3 -9.35 -25.90 -29.31
CA ILE A 3 -9.44 -24.63 -30.06
C ILE A 3 -9.03 -23.44 -29.19
N ILE A 4 -9.43 -23.44 -27.91
CA ILE A 4 -9.10 -22.36 -26.95
C ILE A 4 -7.61 -22.40 -26.61
N SER A 5 -7.03 -23.59 -26.39
CA SER A 5 -5.59 -23.71 -26.13
C SER A 5 -4.75 -23.22 -27.31
N GLY A 6 -5.12 -23.57 -28.55
CA GLY A 6 -4.41 -23.13 -29.75
C GLY A 6 -4.54 -21.64 -30.05
N ARG A 7 -5.54 -20.94 -29.52
CA ARG A 7 -5.62 -19.47 -29.57
C ARG A 7 -4.73 -18.82 -28.50
N LEU A 8 -4.71 -19.37 -27.30
CA LEU A 8 -3.87 -18.88 -26.19
C LEU A 8 -2.37 -19.11 -26.42
N GLU A 9 -2.01 -20.19 -27.12
CA GLU A 9 -0.61 -20.44 -27.52
C GLU A 9 -0.05 -19.34 -28.43
N ARG A 10 -0.87 -18.73 -29.29
CA ARG A 10 -0.42 -17.59 -30.12
C ARG A 10 -0.10 -16.34 -29.30
N LEU A 11 -0.63 -16.24 -28.08
CA LEU A 11 -0.38 -15.15 -27.14
C LEU A 11 0.77 -15.46 -26.17
N SER A 12 1.34 -16.67 -26.21
CA SER A 12 2.40 -17.08 -25.29
C SER A 12 3.68 -16.23 -25.44
N GLY A 13 3.99 -15.75 -26.65
CA GLY A 13 5.06 -14.78 -26.89
C GLY A 13 4.82 -13.37 -26.31
N ARG A 14 3.60 -13.08 -25.82
CA ARG A 14 3.21 -11.78 -25.26
C ARG A 14 3.01 -11.81 -23.73
N ARG A 15 3.38 -12.91 -23.06
CA ARG A 15 3.25 -13.09 -21.60
C ARG A 15 3.77 -11.88 -20.80
N MET A 16 4.90 -11.32 -21.22
CA MET A 16 5.56 -10.21 -20.54
C MET A 16 4.71 -8.92 -20.51
N LEU A 17 3.84 -8.71 -21.50
CA LEU A 17 2.94 -7.54 -21.55
C LEU A 17 1.80 -7.62 -20.52
N TYR A 18 1.41 -8.83 -20.14
CA TYR A 18 0.32 -9.05 -19.18
C TYR A 18 0.78 -9.02 -17.72
N VAL A 19 2.09 -9.15 -17.47
CA VAL A 19 2.67 -9.10 -16.12
C VAL A 19 2.28 -7.84 -15.34
N PRO A 20 2.54 -6.61 -15.84
CA PRO A 20 2.20 -5.40 -15.10
C PRO A 20 0.69 -5.24 -14.92
N VAL A 21 -0.13 -5.67 -15.89
CA VAL A 21 -1.59 -5.59 -15.81
C VAL A 21 -2.14 -6.51 -14.72
N CYS A 22 -1.69 -7.78 -14.69
CA CYS A 22 -2.13 -8.73 -13.67
C CYS A 22 -1.65 -8.34 -12.27
N LEU A 23 -0.39 -7.90 -12.12
CA LEU A 23 0.11 -7.40 -10.84
C LEU A 23 -0.67 -6.15 -10.38
N GLY A 24 -0.88 -5.19 -11.28
CA GLY A 24 -1.64 -3.97 -10.99
C GLY A 24 -3.08 -4.27 -10.58
N LEU A 25 -3.74 -5.24 -11.22
CA LEU A 25 -5.05 -5.72 -10.82
C LEU A 25 -5.03 -6.30 -9.40
N GLY A 26 -4.05 -7.13 -9.07
CA GLY A 26 -3.89 -7.69 -7.73
C GLY A 26 -3.72 -6.61 -6.65
N VAL A 27 -2.85 -5.63 -6.91
CA VAL A 27 -2.62 -4.48 -6.01
C VAL A 27 -3.90 -3.64 -5.88
N GLY A 28 -4.58 -3.35 -7.00
CA GLY A 28 -5.83 -2.60 -6.99
C GLY A 28 -6.94 -3.31 -6.21
N SER A 29 -7.05 -4.64 -6.36
CA SER A 29 -7.98 -5.45 -5.58
C SER A 29 -7.68 -5.42 -4.09
N TYR A 30 -6.39 -5.37 -3.69
CA TYR A 30 -6.03 -5.23 -2.28
C TYR A 30 -6.61 -3.93 -1.68
N PHE A 31 -6.43 -2.79 -2.36
CA PHE A 31 -6.96 -1.50 -1.89
C PHE A 31 -8.48 -1.37 -2.00
N ALA A 32 -9.15 -2.25 -2.75
CA ALA A 32 -10.60 -2.32 -2.83
C ALA A 32 -11.24 -3.15 -1.71
N LEU A 33 -10.45 -3.89 -0.92
CA LEU A 33 -10.96 -4.68 0.19
C LEU A 33 -11.47 -3.76 1.32
N PRO A 34 -12.71 -3.96 1.81
CA PRO A 34 -13.26 -3.15 2.90
C PRO A 34 -12.69 -3.53 4.27
N ILE A 35 -12.11 -4.73 4.40
CA ILE A 35 -11.62 -5.30 5.66
C ILE A 35 -10.23 -5.88 5.41
N GLU A 36 -9.32 -5.70 6.35
CA GLU A 36 -7.98 -6.28 6.24
C GLU A 36 -8.03 -7.82 6.27
N PRO A 37 -7.34 -8.50 5.34
CA PRO A 37 -7.25 -9.95 5.36
C PRO A 37 -6.53 -10.46 6.62
N THR A 38 -7.03 -11.57 7.16
CA THR A 38 -6.39 -12.25 8.29
C THR A 38 -5.05 -12.86 7.88
N MET A 39 -4.18 -13.17 8.85
CA MET A 39 -2.90 -13.85 8.59
C MET A 39 -3.11 -15.17 7.82
N LEU A 40 -4.17 -15.92 8.15
CA LEU A 40 -4.51 -17.15 7.44
C LEU A 40 -4.86 -16.87 5.97
N ALA A 41 -5.63 -15.82 5.68
CA ALA A 41 -5.96 -15.44 4.31
C ALA A 41 -4.71 -15.07 3.50
N TRP A 42 -3.74 -14.39 4.12
CA TRP A 42 -2.44 -14.09 3.49
C TRP A 42 -1.66 -15.35 3.13
N VAL A 43 -1.55 -16.31 4.08
CA VAL A 43 -0.87 -17.58 3.84
C VAL A 43 -1.55 -18.37 2.72
N LEU A 44 -2.88 -18.47 2.74
CA LEU A 44 -3.65 -19.16 1.70
C LEU A 44 -3.48 -18.50 0.33
N THR A 45 -3.47 -17.17 0.26
CA THR A 45 -3.28 -16.43 -0.99
C THR A 45 -1.87 -16.62 -1.54
N GLY A 46 -0.84 -16.63 -0.68
CA GLY A 46 0.53 -16.97 -1.07
C GLY A 46 0.67 -18.41 -1.57
N LEU A 47 0.08 -19.38 -0.87
CA LEU A 47 0.07 -20.78 -1.30
C LEU A 47 -0.67 -20.97 -2.62
N ALA A 48 -1.81 -20.28 -2.80
CA ALA A 48 -2.55 -20.29 -4.05
C ALA A 48 -1.72 -19.71 -5.21
N ALA A 49 -1.00 -18.59 -5.00
CA ALA A 49 -0.11 -18.02 -6.01
C ALA A 49 0.96 -19.02 -6.47
N VAL A 50 1.62 -19.70 -5.52
CA VAL A 50 2.64 -20.73 -5.83
C VAL A 50 2.01 -21.95 -6.52
N GLY A 51 0.87 -22.43 -6.03
CA GLY A 51 0.15 -23.55 -6.62
C GLY A 51 -0.31 -23.28 -8.05
N LEU A 52 -0.85 -22.09 -8.31
CA LEU A 52 -1.28 -21.64 -9.63
C LEU A 52 -0.10 -21.47 -10.59
N ALA A 53 1.01 -20.90 -10.13
CA ALA A 53 2.23 -20.79 -10.93
C ALA A 53 2.80 -22.17 -11.29
N GLY A 54 2.84 -23.10 -10.32
CA GLY A 54 3.28 -24.48 -10.52
C GLY A 54 2.38 -25.27 -11.46
N ALA A 55 1.05 -25.12 -11.31
CA ALA A 55 0.07 -25.72 -12.21
C ALA A 55 0.18 -25.14 -13.63
N GLY A 56 0.34 -23.82 -13.76
CA GLY A 56 0.56 -23.13 -15.04
C GLY A 56 1.84 -23.61 -15.73
N ALA A 57 2.94 -23.76 -14.99
CA ALA A 57 4.20 -24.28 -15.50
C ALA A 57 4.07 -25.75 -15.97
N ARG A 58 3.41 -26.62 -15.20
CA ARG A 58 3.17 -28.01 -15.60
C ARG A 58 2.27 -28.12 -16.84
N LEU A 59 1.16 -27.37 -16.88
CA LEU A 59 0.26 -27.38 -18.03
C LEU A 59 0.91 -26.82 -19.29
N SER A 60 1.79 -25.82 -19.16
CA SER A 60 2.55 -25.24 -20.28
C SER A 60 3.51 -26.22 -20.98
N ARG A 61 3.82 -27.36 -20.34
CA ARG A 61 4.66 -28.43 -20.89
C ARG A 61 3.86 -29.62 -21.45
N GLY A 62 2.53 -29.62 -21.30
CA GLY A 62 1.65 -30.72 -21.69
C GLY A 62 0.77 -30.41 -22.90
N ARG A 63 -0.17 -31.33 -23.20
CA ARG A 63 -1.10 -31.26 -24.35
C ARG A 63 -2.06 -30.05 -24.35
N TYR A 64 -2.11 -29.28 -23.26
CA TYR A 64 -2.97 -28.10 -23.07
C TYR A 64 -2.15 -26.84 -22.72
N ALA A 65 -1.02 -26.61 -23.40
CA ALA A 65 -0.09 -25.53 -23.04
C ALA A 65 -0.71 -24.12 -23.07
N GLY A 66 -1.78 -23.90 -23.84
CA GLY A 66 -2.54 -22.65 -23.83
C GLY A 66 -3.22 -22.31 -22.49
N LEU A 67 -3.62 -23.29 -21.68
CA LEU A 67 -4.25 -23.05 -20.36
C LEU A 67 -3.24 -22.59 -19.29
N GLY A 68 -1.94 -22.68 -19.56
CA GLY A 68 -0.92 -22.13 -18.66
C GLY A 68 -0.97 -20.61 -18.54
N LEU A 69 -1.40 -19.90 -19.60
CA LEU A 69 -1.46 -18.43 -19.63
C LEU A 69 -2.43 -17.83 -18.58
N PRO A 70 -3.71 -18.25 -18.51
CA PRO A 70 -4.64 -17.73 -17.49
C PRO A 70 -4.22 -18.12 -16.06
N LEU A 71 -3.64 -19.30 -15.86
CA LEU A 71 -3.13 -19.72 -14.55
C LEU A 71 -1.96 -18.85 -14.08
N PHE A 72 -1.04 -18.51 -14.97
CA PHE A 72 0.02 -17.54 -14.69
C PHE A 72 -0.56 -16.15 -14.38
N GLY A 73 -1.57 -15.71 -15.14
CA GLY A 73 -2.26 -14.44 -14.86
C GLY A 73 -2.87 -14.39 -13.47
N LEU A 74 -3.58 -15.46 -13.07
CA LEU A 74 -4.17 -15.55 -11.74
C LEU A 74 -3.12 -15.61 -10.62
N ALA A 75 -2.02 -16.34 -10.84
CA ALA A 75 -0.89 -16.34 -9.92
C ALA A 75 -0.28 -14.95 -9.73
N LEU A 76 -0.15 -14.18 -10.81
CA LEU A 76 0.34 -12.79 -10.76
C LEU A 76 -0.64 -11.86 -10.04
N VAL A 77 -1.95 -12.00 -10.24
CA VAL A 77 -2.97 -11.24 -9.48
C VAL A 77 -2.85 -11.53 -7.98
N ALA A 78 -2.77 -12.82 -7.59
CA ALA A 78 -2.59 -13.20 -6.19
C ALA A 78 -1.26 -12.64 -5.62
N THR A 79 -0.19 -12.68 -6.41
CA THR A 79 1.11 -12.10 -6.03
C THR A 79 1.01 -10.57 -5.85
N GLY A 80 0.29 -9.87 -6.73
CA GLY A 80 0.06 -8.43 -6.62
C GLY A 80 -0.72 -8.07 -5.35
N LEU A 81 -1.71 -8.88 -4.99
CA LEU A 81 -2.49 -8.71 -3.76
C LEU A 81 -1.59 -8.82 -2.51
N VAL A 82 -0.74 -9.85 -2.45
CA VAL A 82 0.26 -10.02 -1.37
C VAL A 82 1.27 -8.87 -1.34
N ALA A 83 1.77 -8.42 -2.50
CA ALA A 83 2.70 -7.30 -2.58
C ALA A 83 2.08 -5.99 -2.06
N GLY A 84 0.80 -5.74 -2.36
CA GLY A 84 0.03 -4.62 -1.81
C GLY A 84 -0.06 -4.69 -0.28
N GLY A 85 -0.41 -5.86 0.27
CA GLY A 85 -0.45 -6.11 1.72
C GLY A 85 0.89 -5.89 2.41
N ILE A 86 1.97 -6.47 1.89
CA ILE A 86 3.34 -6.28 2.42
C ILE A 86 3.71 -4.80 2.38
N ARG A 87 3.41 -4.10 1.28
CA ARG A 87 3.74 -2.68 1.16
C ARG A 87 2.98 -1.85 2.20
N SER A 88 1.68 -2.09 2.35
CA SER A 88 0.84 -1.44 3.36
C SER A 88 1.41 -1.64 4.76
N ALA A 89 1.72 -2.88 5.13
CA ALA A 89 2.33 -3.20 6.42
C ALA A 89 3.72 -2.55 6.61
N SER A 90 4.53 -2.45 5.55
CA SER A 90 5.88 -1.87 5.63
C SER A 90 5.91 -0.35 5.84
N VAL A 91 4.82 0.34 5.49
CA VAL A 91 4.68 1.80 5.66
C VAL A 91 3.71 2.16 6.79
N ALA A 92 3.17 1.16 7.48
CA ALA A 92 2.26 1.36 8.59
C ALA A 92 3.03 2.02 9.75
N ALA A 93 2.74 3.29 9.99
CA ALA A 93 3.20 4.01 11.16
C ALA A 93 2.13 3.95 12.27
N PRO A 94 2.52 4.03 13.56
CA PRO A 94 1.57 4.19 14.65
C PRO A 94 0.65 5.40 14.40
N VAL A 95 -0.66 5.18 14.46
CA VAL A 95 -1.68 6.23 14.38
C VAL A 95 -2.31 6.37 15.76
N LEU A 96 -2.51 7.61 16.22
CA LEU A 96 -3.26 7.86 17.44
C LEU A 96 -4.74 7.50 17.21
N ASP A 97 -5.23 6.53 17.98
CA ASP A 97 -6.62 6.09 17.99
C ASP A 97 -7.53 7.02 18.80
N PHE A 98 -6.94 7.91 19.60
CA PHE A 98 -7.63 8.92 20.41
C PHE A 98 -7.30 10.35 19.96
N ARG A 99 -8.13 11.29 20.41
CA ARG A 99 -7.90 12.72 20.23
C ARG A 99 -6.88 13.21 21.26
N TYR A 100 -5.68 13.58 20.80
CA TYR A 100 -4.67 14.16 21.66
C TYR A 100 -4.92 15.66 21.87
N TYR A 101 -4.98 16.08 23.14
CA TYR A 101 -5.08 17.48 23.55
C TYR A 101 -3.91 17.84 24.47
N GLY A 102 -2.97 18.65 24.01
CA GLY A 102 -1.81 19.04 24.80
C GLY A 102 -0.66 19.52 23.92
N PRO A 103 0.51 19.74 24.53
CA PRO A 103 1.66 20.25 23.80
C PRO A 103 2.15 19.23 22.76
N VAL A 104 2.47 19.74 21.57
CA VAL A 104 3.05 19.01 20.45
C VAL A 104 4.36 19.67 20.07
N GLU A 105 5.45 18.95 20.22
CA GLU A 105 6.76 19.38 19.76
C GLU A 105 7.14 18.62 18.49
N GLY A 106 7.70 19.31 17.51
CA GLY A 106 8.18 18.67 16.30
C GLY A 106 8.91 19.63 15.37
N ARG A 107 9.56 19.08 14.35
CA ARG A 107 10.24 19.86 13.33
C ARG A 107 9.36 20.02 12.10
N VAL A 108 9.23 21.24 11.60
CA VAL A 108 8.44 21.55 10.40
C VAL A 108 9.14 20.98 9.17
N VAL A 109 8.49 20.07 8.45
CA VAL A 109 8.99 19.50 7.18
C VAL A 109 8.26 20.08 5.99
N LYS A 110 6.96 20.34 6.14
CA LYS A 110 6.12 20.86 5.06
C LYS A 110 5.14 21.87 5.61
N ILE A 111 5.01 22.97 4.88
CA ILE A 111 4.00 24.00 5.11
C ILE A 111 3.08 23.97 3.89
N ASP A 112 1.80 23.85 4.14
CA ASP A 112 0.75 23.77 3.13
C ASP A 112 -0.41 24.67 3.55
N ARG A 113 -1.31 25.00 2.64
CA ARG A 113 -2.56 25.71 2.97
C ARG A 113 -3.75 24.77 2.89
N SER A 114 -4.66 24.90 3.83
CA SER A 114 -5.94 24.22 3.80
C SER A 114 -6.83 24.78 2.68
N ALA A 115 -7.85 24.02 2.27
CA ALA A 115 -8.91 24.53 1.40
C ALA A 115 -9.64 25.74 2.00
N SER A 116 -9.60 25.89 3.32
CA SER A 116 -10.15 27.03 4.09
C SER A 116 -9.13 28.17 4.30
N ASP A 117 -8.02 28.17 3.56
CA ASP A 117 -6.86 29.08 3.67
C ASP A 117 -6.12 29.05 5.04
N ALA A 118 -6.50 28.15 5.95
CA ALA A 118 -5.78 27.92 7.20
C ALA A 118 -4.38 27.31 6.97
N THR A 119 -3.36 27.80 7.68
CA THR A 119 -1.97 27.29 7.58
C THR A 119 -1.88 25.88 8.16
N ARG A 120 -1.35 24.93 7.38
CA ARG A 120 -1.15 23.53 7.79
C ARG A 120 0.34 23.20 7.85
N LEU A 121 0.78 22.72 9.00
CA LEU A 121 2.14 22.28 9.23
C LEU A 121 2.21 20.76 9.31
N THR A 122 3.16 20.16 8.59
CA THR A 122 3.53 18.75 8.75
C THR A 122 4.80 18.71 9.57
N LEU A 123 4.71 18.13 10.76
CA LEU A 123 5.81 17.98 11.71
C LEU A 123 6.38 16.56 11.61
N ASP A 124 7.71 16.43 11.63
CA ASP A 124 8.43 15.17 11.87
C ASP A 124 9.16 15.21 13.22
N ARG A 125 9.68 14.05 13.66
CA ARG A 125 10.41 13.91 14.94
C ARG A 125 9.57 14.43 16.10
N ILE A 126 8.36 13.92 16.20
CA ILE A 126 7.37 14.40 17.17
C ILE A 126 7.75 13.95 18.58
N ARG A 127 7.53 14.84 19.53
CA ARG A 127 7.47 14.53 20.95
C ARG A 127 6.10 14.95 21.48
N LEU A 128 5.41 13.98 22.08
CA LEU A 128 4.13 14.16 22.79
C LEU A 128 4.36 13.71 24.22
N ASP A 129 4.10 14.58 25.20
CA ASP A 129 4.44 14.29 26.60
C ASP A 129 3.66 13.11 27.20
N ARG A 130 2.46 12.83 26.66
CA ARG A 130 1.56 11.76 27.15
C ARG A 130 1.51 10.53 26.25
N VAL A 131 2.44 10.39 25.29
CA VAL A 131 2.49 9.24 24.37
C VAL A 131 3.86 8.59 24.47
N THR A 132 3.86 7.27 24.63
CA THR A 132 5.12 6.51 24.70
C THR A 132 5.86 6.55 23.36
N PRO A 133 7.20 6.50 23.34
CA PRO A 133 7.96 6.56 22.09
C PRO A 133 7.58 5.48 21.05
N ALA A 134 7.08 4.33 21.50
CA ALA A 134 6.64 3.25 20.61
C ALA A 134 5.32 3.53 19.88
N GLN A 135 4.51 4.47 20.39
CA GLN A 135 3.20 4.84 19.83
C GLN A 135 3.23 6.22 19.16
N LEU A 136 4.38 6.89 19.16
CA LEU A 136 4.52 8.19 18.51
C LEU A 136 4.35 8.04 16.99
N PRO A 137 3.43 8.80 16.38
CA PRO A 137 3.35 8.87 14.93
C PRO A 137 4.66 9.40 14.35
N GLU A 138 5.05 8.90 13.18
CA GLU A 138 6.23 9.43 12.47
C GLU A 138 6.02 10.87 11.99
N ARG A 139 4.77 11.22 11.66
CA ARG A 139 4.37 12.52 11.13
C ARG A 139 3.04 12.96 11.71
N VAL A 140 2.95 14.23 12.11
CA VAL A 140 1.72 14.85 12.62
C VAL A 140 1.41 16.07 11.75
N ARG A 141 0.16 16.16 11.29
CA ARG A 141 -0.33 17.30 10.51
C ARG A 141 -1.20 18.17 11.40
N VAL A 142 -0.74 19.39 11.71
CA VAL A 142 -1.45 20.36 12.54
C VAL A 142 -2.02 21.46 11.65
N SER A 143 -3.30 21.79 11.81
CA SER A 143 -3.93 22.94 11.15
C SER A 143 -4.03 24.08 12.15
N LEU A 144 -3.33 25.18 11.87
CA LEU A 144 -3.39 26.40 12.67
C LEU A 144 -4.68 27.15 12.32
N HIS A 145 -5.53 27.38 13.31
CA HIS A 145 -6.74 28.19 13.17
C HIS A 145 -6.53 29.56 13.83
N GLY A 146 -6.95 30.62 13.14
CA GLY A 146 -6.76 32.00 13.56
C GLY A 146 -5.42 32.60 13.11
N ASP A 147 -5.29 33.92 13.29
CA ASP A 147 -4.01 34.60 13.09
C ASP A 147 -3.02 34.17 14.18
N GLN A 148 -1.87 33.66 13.76
CA GLN A 148 -0.76 33.24 14.63
C GLN A 148 0.38 34.27 14.46
N PRO A 149 0.25 35.49 15.00
CA PRO A 149 1.19 36.59 14.73
C PRO A 149 2.61 36.35 15.26
N PHE A 150 2.78 35.37 16.16
CA PHE A 150 4.05 35.09 16.84
C PHE A 150 4.91 34.00 16.19
N VAL A 151 4.38 33.25 15.22
CA VAL A 151 5.10 32.13 14.61
C VAL A 151 5.04 32.27 13.09
N ARG A 152 6.20 32.53 12.47
CA ARG A 152 6.41 32.40 11.02
C ARG A 152 7.17 31.09 10.78
N PRO A 153 6.49 29.95 10.72
CA PRO A 153 7.16 28.67 10.57
C PRO A 153 7.91 28.63 9.24
N VAL A 154 9.17 28.22 9.26
CA VAL A 154 9.95 27.89 8.07
C VAL A 154 10.25 26.39 8.09
N PRO A 155 10.29 25.69 6.93
CA PRO A 155 10.73 24.30 6.90
C PRO A 155 12.12 24.16 7.54
N GLY A 156 12.22 23.31 8.55
CA GLY A 156 13.44 23.12 9.34
C GLY A 156 13.29 23.53 10.81
N ASP A 157 12.37 24.43 11.13
CA ASP A 157 12.17 24.95 12.50
C ASP A 157 11.63 23.88 13.44
N ARG A 158 12.06 23.93 14.70
CA ARG A 158 11.45 23.17 15.79
C ARG A 158 10.45 24.05 16.52
N LEU A 159 9.22 23.59 16.62
CA LEU A 159 8.13 24.30 17.27
C LEU A 159 7.55 23.43 18.37
N ALA A 160 7.21 24.09 19.48
CA ALA A 160 6.41 23.56 20.58
C ALA A 160 5.10 24.35 20.59
N MET A 161 3.97 23.66 20.48
CA MET A 161 2.62 24.24 20.39
C MET A 161 1.69 23.62 21.40
#